data_AF-A0AAU7A7U0-F1
#
_entry.id   AF-A0AAU7A7U0-F1
#
_cell.length_a   1.000
_cell.length_b   1.000
_cell.length_c   1.000
_cell.angle_alpha   90.00
_cell.angle_beta   90.00
_cell.angle_gamma   90.00
#
_symmetry.space_group_name_H-M   'P 1'
#
loop_
_entity.id
_entity.type
_entity.pdbx_description
1 polymer ?
#
loop_
_entity_poly.entity_id
_entity_poly.type
_entity_poly.pdbx_seq_one_letter_code
_entity_poly.pdbx_strand_id
1 'polypeptide(L)'
;MKRENPKTGKPFKHGDVREDGYIFWTYELKLRQDGTFYEKWRSPEVFKKIKEKEALRERKSNKGKRPTNPLTQKPYKRGDVTEEGLIFWATDDYAPLDEEGQSRPIFVTEREFERKKQLELNKQIERFKDFNYFITSRFKRAQGRAKRKKLKFSITEDYLKSIYPSDGLCPVLGVKMEALGDRINSASLDRIDNEKGYEEGNVNWICMRANRVKGTATDEEILALAEFIRRQK
;
A
#
# COMPACT_ATOMS: atom_id res chain seq x y z
N MET A 1 -10.43 18.19 22.98
CA MET A 1 -10.97 18.43 21.62
C MET A 1 -10.06 19.41 20.86
N LYS A 2 -9.94 19.33 19.53
CA LYS A 2 -9.16 20.30 18.75
C LYS A 2 -10.04 21.50 18.40
N ARG A 3 -9.54 22.72 18.61
CA ARG A 3 -10.27 23.93 18.22
C ARG A 3 -10.35 24.06 16.69
N GLU A 4 -11.49 24.50 16.19
CA GLU A 4 -11.72 24.67 14.76
C GLU A 4 -11.13 25.98 14.24
N ASN A 5 -10.60 25.92 13.03
CA ASN A 5 -10.15 27.06 12.26
C ASN A 5 -11.40 27.81 11.74
N PRO A 6 -11.61 29.08 12.16
CA PRO A 6 -12.81 29.85 11.79
C PRO A 6 -13.02 30.00 10.28
N LYS A 7 -11.94 29.94 9.49
CA LYS A 7 -12.00 30.06 8.03
C LYS A 7 -12.45 28.79 7.32
N THR A 8 -12.28 27.63 7.96
CA THR A 8 -12.51 26.33 7.30
C THR A 8 -13.53 25.44 8.01
N GLY A 9 -13.94 25.79 9.22
CA GLY A 9 -14.83 24.96 10.06
C GLY A 9 -14.24 23.60 10.41
N LYS A 10 -12.92 23.44 10.29
CA LYS A 10 -12.19 22.20 10.56
C LYS A 10 -11.03 22.49 11.52
N PRO A 11 -10.53 21.50 12.28
CA PRO A 11 -9.33 21.70 13.09
C PRO A 11 -8.16 22.28 12.28
N PHE A 12 -7.35 23.14 12.90
CA PHE A 12 -6.16 23.72 12.28
C PHE A 12 -5.22 22.62 11.77
N LYS A 13 -4.72 22.81 10.56
CA LYS A 13 -3.71 21.95 9.94
C LYS A 13 -2.36 22.67 9.90
N HIS A 14 -1.28 21.89 9.93
CA HIS A 14 0.09 22.41 9.84
C HIS A 14 0.21 23.35 8.64
N GLY A 15 0.68 24.58 8.88
CA GLY A 15 0.80 25.63 7.87
C GLY A 15 -0.36 26.62 7.79
N ASP A 16 -1.47 26.41 8.51
CA ASP A 16 -2.55 27.40 8.58
C ASP A 16 -2.07 28.72 9.20
N VAL A 17 -2.56 29.85 8.70
CA VAL A 17 -2.13 31.19 9.13
C VAL A 17 -3.23 31.90 9.92
N ARG A 18 -2.88 32.34 11.14
CA ARG A 18 -3.73 33.15 12.01
C ARG A 18 -3.76 34.62 11.54
N GLU A 19 -4.72 35.40 12.02
CA GLU A 19 -4.91 36.81 11.66
C GLU A 19 -3.67 37.69 11.89
N ASP A 20 -2.85 37.37 12.90
CA ASP A 20 -1.61 38.07 13.22
C ASP A 20 -0.37 37.54 12.45
N GLY A 21 -0.58 36.69 11.44
CA GLY A 21 0.47 36.15 10.59
C GLY A 21 1.22 34.95 11.17
N TYR A 22 0.91 34.51 12.39
CA TYR A 22 1.52 33.30 12.94
C TYR A 22 1.04 32.04 12.24
N ILE A 23 1.94 31.08 12.08
CA ILE A 23 1.73 29.83 11.34
C ILE A 23 1.54 28.68 12.32
N PHE A 24 0.46 27.94 12.15
CA PHE A 24 0.11 26.79 12.99
C PHE A 24 1.11 25.66 12.76
N TRP A 25 1.76 25.22 13.84
CA TRP A 25 2.73 24.13 13.79
C TRP A 25 2.08 22.80 14.15
N THR A 26 1.47 22.71 15.34
CA THR A 26 0.80 21.48 15.81
C THR A 26 -0.05 21.76 17.05
N TYR A 27 -0.89 20.81 17.43
CA TYR A 27 -1.50 20.79 18.76
C TYR A 27 -0.52 20.17 19.77
N GLU A 28 -0.44 20.74 20.95
CA GLU A 28 0.30 20.16 22.08
C GLU A 28 -0.55 19.11 22.78
N LEU A 29 0.08 18.14 23.44
CA LEU A 29 -0.63 17.10 24.21
C LEU A 29 -1.25 17.64 25.51
N LYS A 30 -0.93 18.87 25.90
CA LYS A 30 -1.50 19.54 27.07
C LYS A 30 -2.92 20.04 26.75
N LEU A 31 -3.85 19.78 27.68
CA LEU A 31 -5.22 20.28 27.61
C LEU A 31 -5.37 21.59 28.39
N ARG A 32 -6.23 22.46 27.87
CA ARG A 32 -6.81 23.63 28.56
C ARG A 32 -7.91 23.15 29.51
N GLN A 33 -8.34 24.05 30.41
CA GLN A 33 -9.43 23.78 31.34
C GLN A 33 -10.77 23.46 30.64
N ASP A 34 -11.00 24.02 29.46
CA ASP A 34 -12.16 23.74 28.61
C ASP A 34 -12.08 22.39 27.86
N GLY A 35 -11.05 21.57 28.14
CA GLY A 35 -10.83 20.29 27.50
C GLY A 35 -10.28 20.38 26.07
N THR A 36 -9.88 21.56 25.58
CA THR A 36 -9.25 21.72 24.26
C THR A 36 -7.72 21.64 24.32
N PHE A 37 -7.07 21.21 23.22
CA PHE A 37 -5.61 21.15 23.16
C PHE A 37 -5.00 22.55 23.01
N TYR A 38 -3.85 22.81 23.64
CA TYR A 38 -3.05 23.97 23.32
C TYR A 38 -2.52 23.89 21.87
N GLU A 39 -2.33 25.05 21.26
CA GLU A 39 -1.89 25.18 19.88
C GLU A 39 -0.50 25.81 19.88
N LYS A 40 0.41 25.20 19.12
CA LYS A 40 1.75 25.71 18.94
C LYS A 40 1.81 26.51 17.66
N TRP A 41 2.03 27.81 17.82
CA TRP A 41 2.15 28.77 16.72
C TRP A 41 3.60 29.22 16.58
N ARG A 42 4.05 29.48 15.34
CA ARG A 42 5.39 29.98 15.02
C ARG A 42 5.28 31.27 14.24
N SER A 43 6.14 32.24 14.50
CA SER A 43 6.24 33.42 13.65
C SER A 43 6.72 33.01 12.24
N PRO A 44 6.42 33.80 11.20
CA PRO A 44 6.91 33.55 9.85
C PRO A 44 8.43 33.33 9.77
N GLU A 45 9.22 34.11 10.53
CA GLU A 45 10.68 34.01 10.52
C GLU A 45 11.17 32.70 11.15
N VAL A 46 10.57 32.30 12.28
CA VAL A 46 10.90 31.03 12.94
C VAL A 46 10.49 29.86 12.05
N PHE A 47 9.31 29.94 11.43
CA PHE A 47 8.83 28.91 10.50
C PHE A 47 9.76 28.76 9.30
N LYS A 48 10.18 29.88 8.69
CA LYS A 48 11.15 29.91 7.57
C LYS A 48 12.49 29.30 7.97
N LYS A 49 13.07 29.70 9.12
CA LYS A 49 14.33 29.12 9.63
C LYS A 49 14.23 27.62 9.87
N ILE A 50 13.10 27.14 10.40
CA ILE A 50 12.88 25.70 10.59
C ILE A 50 12.81 25.00 9.22
N LYS A 51 12.08 25.55 8.25
CA LYS A 51 12.00 24.99 6.89
C LYS A 51 13.34 24.97 6.16
N GLU A 52 14.14 26.02 6.29
CA GLU A 52 15.50 26.08 5.74
C GLU A 52 16.40 25.02 6.39
N LYS A 53 16.31 24.86 7.72
CA LYS A 53 17.06 23.82 8.45
C LYS A 53 16.58 22.41 8.12
N GLU A 54 15.28 22.22 7.89
CA GLU A 54 14.70 20.96 7.41
C GLU A 54 15.19 20.65 6.00
N ALA A 55 15.16 21.62 5.08
CA ALA A 55 15.69 21.47 3.71
C ALA A 55 17.20 21.19 3.69
N LEU A 56 17.97 21.76 4.62
CA LEU A 56 19.40 21.46 4.79
C LEU A 56 19.63 20.06 5.38
N ARG A 57 18.68 19.55 6.18
CA ARG A 57 18.68 18.20 6.76
C ARG A 57 18.10 17.14 5.83
N GLU A 58 17.29 17.53 4.86
CA GLU A 58 16.82 16.66 3.79
C GLU A 58 18.03 16.22 2.98
N ARG A 59 18.62 15.09 3.38
CA ARG A 59 19.60 14.40 2.54
C ARG A 59 18.94 14.14 1.20
N LYS A 60 19.45 14.80 0.16
CA LYS A 60 19.05 14.51 -1.21
C LYS A 60 19.49 13.07 -1.51
N SER A 61 18.59 12.28 -2.06
CA SER A 61 18.92 10.94 -2.49
C SER A 61 19.92 11.01 -3.64
N ASN A 62 21.03 10.29 -3.50
CA ASN A 62 22.02 10.05 -4.53
C ASN A 62 21.71 8.72 -5.22
N LYS A 63 20.46 8.54 -5.70
CA LYS A 63 20.05 7.28 -6.28
C LYS A 63 20.73 7.08 -7.65
N GLY A 64 21.61 6.09 -7.72
CA GLY A 64 22.33 5.71 -8.93
C GLY A 64 21.73 4.50 -9.65
N LYS A 65 22.53 3.94 -10.56
CA LYS A 65 22.24 2.65 -11.19
C LYS A 65 22.24 1.56 -10.12
N ARG A 66 21.42 0.53 -10.31
CA ARG A 66 21.45 -0.62 -9.41
C ARG A 66 22.70 -1.45 -9.69
N PRO A 67 23.42 -1.91 -8.65
CA PRO A 67 24.66 -2.65 -8.86
C PRO A 67 24.42 -3.98 -9.58
N THR A 68 25.40 -4.39 -10.38
CA THR A 68 25.33 -5.60 -11.20
C THR A 68 25.78 -6.80 -10.37
N ASN A 69 24.99 -7.88 -10.41
CA ASN A 69 25.34 -9.15 -9.79
C ASN A 69 26.34 -9.88 -10.71
N PRO A 70 27.59 -10.14 -10.24
CA PRO A 70 28.62 -10.75 -11.07
C PRO A 70 28.26 -12.18 -11.51
N LEU A 71 27.47 -12.91 -10.71
CA LEU A 71 27.05 -14.28 -11.03
C LEU A 71 26.02 -14.36 -12.14
N THR A 72 25.14 -13.35 -12.24
CA THR A 72 24.01 -13.37 -13.19
C THR A 72 24.16 -12.35 -14.32
N GLN A 73 25.14 -11.45 -14.22
CA GLN A 73 25.34 -10.28 -15.09
C GLN A 73 24.10 -9.37 -15.19
N LYS A 74 23.18 -9.47 -14.23
CA LYS A 74 21.95 -8.68 -14.14
C LYS A 74 21.98 -7.81 -12.89
N PRO A 75 21.21 -6.71 -12.82
CA PRO A 75 21.11 -5.93 -11.59
C PRO A 75 20.65 -6.79 -10.42
N TYR A 76 21.30 -6.64 -9.26
CA TYR A 76 20.97 -7.40 -8.04
C TYR A 76 19.47 -7.33 -7.71
N LYS A 77 18.88 -8.47 -7.40
CA LYS A 77 17.51 -8.56 -6.87
C LYS A 77 17.56 -8.88 -5.38
N ARG A 78 16.58 -8.36 -4.63
CA ARG A 78 16.46 -8.64 -3.20
C ARG A 78 16.39 -10.15 -3.00
N GLY A 79 17.29 -10.71 -2.21
CA GLY A 79 17.41 -12.16 -2.00
C GLY A 79 18.49 -12.84 -2.83
N ASP A 80 19.11 -12.16 -3.79
CA ASP A 80 20.30 -12.69 -4.50
C ASP A 80 21.44 -12.93 -3.50
N VAL A 81 22.14 -14.05 -3.66
CA VAL A 81 23.22 -14.50 -2.77
C VAL A 81 24.57 -14.29 -3.45
N THR A 82 25.57 -13.80 -2.72
CA THR A 82 26.96 -13.67 -3.18
C THR A 82 27.73 -14.99 -3.01
N GLU A 83 28.94 -15.08 -3.56
CA GLU A 83 29.81 -16.26 -3.39
C GLU A 83 30.16 -16.52 -1.91
N GLU A 84 30.23 -15.46 -1.11
CA GLU A 84 30.50 -15.50 0.34
C GLU A 84 29.24 -15.81 1.18
N GLY A 85 28.10 -16.10 0.55
CA GLY A 85 26.85 -16.42 1.24
C GLY A 85 26.10 -15.22 1.82
N LEU A 86 26.47 -13.99 1.46
CA LEU A 86 25.73 -12.80 1.88
C LEU A 86 24.54 -12.54 0.95
N ILE A 87 23.45 -12.01 1.50
CA ILE A 87 22.19 -11.81 0.78
C ILE A 87 22.00 -10.33 0.48
N PHE A 88 21.76 -9.98 -0.78
CA PHE A 88 21.45 -8.61 -1.18
C PHE A 88 20.09 -8.17 -0.63
N TRP A 89 20.10 -7.10 0.17
CA TRP A 89 18.91 -6.55 0.81
C TRP A 89 18.30 -5.37 0.02
N ALA A 90 19.13 -4.36 -0.25
CA ALA A 90 18.74 -3.10 -0.88
C ALA A 90 19.97 -2.31 -1.35
N THR A 91 19.76 -1.12 -1.90
CA THR A 91 20.80 -0.12 -2.14
C THR A 91 20.73 0.97 -1.07
N ASP A 92 21.89 1.55 -0.73
CA ASP A 92 21.96 2.79 0.03
C ASP A 92 21.94 3.98 -0.94
N ASP A 93 20.74 4.49 -1.21
CA ASP A 93 20.52 5.60 -2.14
C ASP A 93 20.92 6.97 -1.54
N TYR A 94 21.67 7.00 -0.43
CA TYR A 94 22.22 8.20 0.20
C TYR A 94 23.74 8.19 0.32
N ALA A 95 24.38 7.04 0.10
CA ALA A 95 25.84 6.96 0.01
C ALA A 95 26.34 7.65 -1.27
N PRO A 96 27.62 8.06 -1.33
CA PRO A 96 28.27 8.39 -2.59
C PRO A 96 28.12 7.24 -3.59
N LEU A 97 27.94 7.59 -4.86
CA LEU A 97 27.97 6.64 -5.98
C LEU A 97 29.40 6.15 -6.21
N ASP A 98 29.55 4.95 -6.76
CA ASP A 98 30.84 4.50 -7.28
C ASP A 98 31.21 5.21 -8.61
N GLU A 99 32.37 4.86 -9.17
CA GLU A 99 32.92 5.45 -10.38
C GLU A 99 32.00 5.23 -11.60
N GLU A 100 31.23 4.14 -11.61
CA GLU A 100 30.26 3.78 -12.63
C GLU A 100 28.86 4.41 -12.40
N GLY A 101 28.69 5.15 -11.31
CA GLY A 101 27.45 5.82 -10.92
C GLY A 101 26.40 4.88 -10.32
N GLN A 102 26.80 3.76 -9.72
CA GLN A 102 25.93 2.79 -9.07
C GLN A 102 25.72 3.12 -7.59
N SER A 103 24.51 2.84 -7.10
CA SER A 103 24.20 2.94 -5.68
C SER A 103 24.91 1.83 -4.92
N ARG A 104 25.48 2.15 -3.75
CA ARG A 104 26.15 1.19 -2.88
C ARG A 104 25.20 0.04 -2.48
N PRO A 105 25.54 -1.23 -2.72
CA PRO A 105 24.73 -2.36 -2.29
C PRO A 105 24.80 -2.56 -0.78
N ILE A 106 23.69 -2.99 -0.19
CA ILE A 106 23.61 -3.44 1.20
C ILE A 106 23.40 -4.95 1.18
N PHE A 107 24.39 -5.68 1.65
CA PHE A 107 24.31 -7.11 1.91
C PHE A 107 24.08 -7.38 3.39
N VAL A 108 23.42 -8.49 3.70
CA VAL A 108 23.13 -8.94 5.06
C VAL A 108 23.39 -10.43 5.19
N THR A 109 23.60 -10.90 6.42
CA THR A 109 23.62 -12.34 6.69
C THR A 109 22.25 -12.97 6.49
N GLU A 110 22.18 -14.28 6.29
CA GLU A 110 20.90 -15.02 6.20
C GLU A 110 20.01 -14.79 7.43
N ARG A 111 20.61 -14.85 8.64
CA ARG A 111 19.91 -14.57 9.91
C ARG A 111 19.28 -13.18 9.92
N GLU A 112 20.02 -12.17 9.47
CA GLU A 112 19.50 -10.80 9.40
C GLU A 112 18.46 -10.62 8.29
N PHE A 113 18.62 -11.30 7.17
CA PHE A 113 17.65 -11.30 6.08
C PHE A 113 16.29 -11.81 6.56
N GLU A 114 16.26 -13.01 7.16
CA GLU A 114 15.02 -13.60 7.68
C GLU A 114 14.42 -12.76 8.81
N ARG A 115 15.24 -12.22 9.71
CA ARG A 115 14.76 -11.27 10.74
C ARG A 115 14.10 -10.04 10.12
N LYS A 116 14.74 -9.40 9.14
CA LYS A 116 14.20 -8.20 8.48
C LYS A 116 12.91 -8.51 7.70
N LYS A 117 12.88 -9.63 6.98
CA LYS A 117 11.72 -10.15 6.25
C LYS A 117 10.53 -10.41 7.18
N GLN A 118 10.78 -11.05 8.34
CA GLN A 118 9.73 -11.26 9.35
C GLN A 118 9.20 -9.94 9.92
N LEU A 119 10.09 -8.97 10.18
CA LEU A 119 9.68 -7.63 10.63
C LEU A 119 8.85 -6.89 9.58
N GLU A 120 9.21 -6.98 8.29
CA GLU A 120 8.43 -6.42 7.19
C GLU A 120 7.04 -7.08 7.10
N LEU A 121 6.98 -8.41 7.22
CA LEU A 121 5.73 -9.18 7.23
C LEU A 121 4.83 -8.78 8.41
N ASN A 122 5.36 -8.71 9.63
CA ASN A 122 4.59 -8.32 10.81
C ASN A 122 4.03 -6.89 10.66
N LYS A 123 4.84 -5.94 10.16
CA LYS A 123 4.36 -4.58 9.85
C LYS A 123 3.28 -4.57 8.77
N GLN A 124 3.30 -5.53 7.85
CA GLN A 124 2.27 -5.65 6.83
C GLN A 124 0.99 -6.20 7.45
N ILE A 125 1.07 -7.30 8.21
CA ILE A 125 -0.06 -7.88 8.96
C ILE A 125 -0.77 -6.81 9.76
N GLU A 126 -0.02 -5.99 10.50
CA GLU A 126 -0.63 -4.97 11.35
C GLU A 126 -1.33 -3.86 10.59
N ARG A 127 -0.81 -3.46 9.43
CA ARG A 127 -1.50 -2.51 8.55
C ARG A 127 -2.77 -3.10 7.97
N PHE A 128 -2.78 -4.39 7.62
CA PHE A 128 -3.92 -5.06 7.01
C PHE A 128 -5.01 -5.48 8.01
N LYS A 129 -4.79 -5.32 9.31
CA LYS A 129 -5.87 -5.39 10.32
C LYS A 129 -6.85 -4.22 10.19
N ASP A 130 -6.39 -3.06 9.70
CA ASP A 130 -7.25 -1.93 9.43
C ASP A 130 -8.06 -2.18 8.14
N PHE A 131 -9.39 -2.21 8.29
CA PHE A 131 -10.29 -2.51 7.17
C PHE A 131 -10.21 -1.46 6.06
N ASN A 132 -10.09 -0.18 6.40
CA ASN A 132 -9.96 0.88 5.39
C ASN A 132 -8.66 0.72 4.59
N TYR A 133 -7.54 0.46 5.28
CA TYR A 133 -6.27 0.18 4.61
C TYR A 133 -6.36 -1.02 3.68
N PHE A 134 -7.01 -2.10 4.12
CA PHE A 134 -7.26 -3.28 3.29
C PHE A 134 -8.05 -2.92 2.03
N ILE A 135 -9.16 -2.19 2.16
CA ILE A 135 -9.97 -1.73 1.02
C ILE A 135 -9.17 -0.84 0.08
N THR A 136 -8.51 0.20 0.58
CA THR A 136 -7.67 1.11 -0.20
C THR A 136 -6.58 0.33 -0.96
N SER A 137 -5.96 -0.66 -0.31
CA SER A 137 -4.93 -1.51 -0.92
C SER A 137 -5.48 -2.31 -2.10
N ARG A 138 -6.68 -2.89 -1.96
CA ARG A 138 -7.34 -3.69 -3.01
C ARG A 138 -7.86 -2.81 -4.14
N PHE A 139 -8.41 -1.64 -3.82
CA PHE A 139 -8.81 -0.60 -4.77
C PHE A 139 -7.64 -0.18 -5.67
N LYS A 140 -6.50 0.23 -5.09
CA LYS A 140 -5.31 0.65 -5.84
C LYS A 140 -4.78 -0.47 -6.74
N ARG A 141 -4.83 -1.73 -6.29
CA ARG A 141 -4.45 -2.89 -7.11
C ARG A 141 -5.39 -3.08 -8.31
N ALA A 142 -6.70 -2.94 -8.10
CA ALA A 142 -7.68 -3.01 -9.20
C ALA A 142 -7.50 -1.86 -10.20
N GLN A 143 -7.29 -0.63 -9.70
CA GLN A 143 -7.00 0.54 -10.52
C GLN A 143 -5.74 0.31 -11.39
N GLY A 144 -4.67 -0.21 -10.82
CA GLY A 144 -3.45 -0.56 -11.57
C GLY A 144 -3.66 -1.68 -12.60
N ARG A 145 -4.58 -2.63 -12.36
CA ARG A 145 -4.98 -3.64 -13.37
C ARG A 145 -5.79 -2.99 -14.49
N ALA A 146 -6.77 -2.14 -14.16
CA ALA A 146 -7.60 -1.45 -15.13
C ALA A 146 -6.76 -0.58 -16.07
N LYS A 147 -5.82 0.20 -15.53
CA LYS A 147 -4.88 1.02 -16.32
C LYS A 147 -4.08 0.19 -17.32
N ARG A 148 -3.49 -0.94 -16.89
CA ARG A 148 -2.70 -1.82 -17.76
C ARG A 148 -3.53 -2.45 -18.87
N LYS A 149 -4.78 -2.81 -18.56
CA LYS A 149 -5.71 -3.45 -19.49
C LYS A 149 -6.58 -2.44 -20.27
N LYS A 150 -6.37 -1.13 -20.08
CA LYS A 150 -7.18 -0.05 -20.67
C LYS A 150 -8.68 -0.20 -20.41
N LEU A 151 -9.06 -0.63 -19.21
CA LEU A 151 -10.45 -0.82 -18.81
C LEU A 151 -11.00 0.44 -18.14
N LYS A 152 -12.30 0.69 -18.31
CA LYS A 152 -13.04 1.70 -17.54
C LYS A 152 -12.93 1.39 -16.04
N PHE A 153 -12.81 2.43 -15.22
CA PHE A 153 -12.69 2.31 -13.78
C PHE A 153 -13.45 3.47 -13.12
N SER A 154 -14.62 3.18 -12.55
CA SER A 154 -15.51 4.19 -11.94
C SER A 154 -15.98 3.84 -10.53
N ILE A 155 -15.67 2.64 -10.02
CA ILE A 155 -15.95 2.28 -8.63
C ILE A 155 -15.23 3.19 -7.64
N THR A 156 -15.77 3.30 -6.43
CA THR A 156 -15.18 4.05 -5.30
C THR A 156 -14.75 3.10 -4.17
N GLU A 157 -13.94 3.59 -3.22
CA GLU A 157 -13.60 2.81 -2.02
C GLU A 157 -14.84 2.55 -1.15
N ASP A 158 -15.80 3.48 -1.09
CA ASP A 158 -17.03 3.31 -0.32
C ASP A 158 -17.97 2.29 -0.94
N TYR A 159 -18.06 2.25 -2.27
CA TYR A 159 -18.74 1.16 -2.97
C TYR A 159 -18.10 -0.20 -2.63
N LEU A 160 -16.76 -0.30 -2.64
CA LEU A 160 -16.09 -1.56 -2.28
C LEU A 160 -16.35 -2.00 -0.83
N LYS A 161 -16.51 -1.05 0.10
CA LYS A 161 -16.91 -1.34 1.48
C LYS A 161 -18.35 -1.84 1.53
N SER A 162 -19.28 -1.21 0.80
CA SER A 162 -20.70 -1.54 0.86
C SER A 162 -21.01 -2.93 0.32
N ILE A 163 -20.22 -3.42 -0.65
CA ILE A 163 -20.37 -4.76 -1.21
C ILE A 163 -19.47 -5.82 -0.55
N TYR A 164 -18.67 -5.47 0.46
CA TYR A 164 -17.81 -6.45 1.14
C TYR A 164 -18.67 -7.36 2.04
N PRO A 165 -18.55 -8.70 1.94
CA PRO A 165 -19.30 -9.62 2.80
C PRO A 165 -19.04 -9.35 4.28
N SER A 166 -20.10 -9.17 5.08
CA SER A 166 -20.01 -8.82 6.50
C SER A 166 -19.37 -9.93 7.34
N ASP A 167 -19.49 -11.19 6.91
CA ASP A 167 -18.86 -12.37 7.50
C ASP A 167 -17.40 -12.57 7.03
N GLY A 168 -16.95 -11.79 6.02
CA GLY A 168 -15.64 -11.93 5.39
C GLY A 168 -15.46 -13.23 4.62
N LEU A 169 -16.54 -13.96 4.31
CA LEU A 169 -16.49 -15.22 3.57
C LEU A 169 -16.65 -14.97 2.08
N CYS A 170 -16.04 -15.84 1.28
CA CYS A 170 -16.23 -15.82 -0.16
C CYS A 170 -17.67 -16.28 -0.49
N PRO A 171 -18.46 -15.48 -1.22
CA PRO A 171 -19.84 -15.83 -1.56
C PRO A 171 -19.97 -17.12 -2.40
N VAL A 172 -18.93 -17.47 -3.16
CA VAL A 172 -18.94 -18.65 -4.06
C VAL A 172 -18.55 -19.94 -3.33
N LEU A 173 -17.58 -19.89 -2.41
CA LEU A 173 -16.97 -21.09 -1.82
C LEU A 173 -17.11 -21.19 -0.29
N GLY A 174 -17.68 -20.19 0.38
CA GLY A 174 -17.84 -20.16 1.84
C GLY A 174 -16.53 -20.11 2.64
N VAL A 175 -15.38 -19.94 1.99
CA VAL A 175 -14.07 -19.87 2.67
C VAL A 175 -13.76 -18.45 3.12
N LYS A 176 -13.07 -18.32 4.26
CA LYS A 176 -12.62 -17.01 4.77
C LYS A 176 -11.67 -16.35 3.76
N MET A 177 -11.99 -15.11 3.39
CA MET A 177 -11.13 -14.33 2.52
C MET A 177 -9.99 -13.71 3.30
N GLU A 178 -8.76 -13.89 2.80
CA GLU A 178 -7.56 -13.44 3.48
C GLU A 178 -7.03 -12.11 2.92
N ALA A 179 -6.68 -11.20 3.83
CA ALA A 179 -6.06 -9.92 3.47
C ALA A 179 -4.59 -10.10 3.06
N LEU A 180 -3.89 -11.03 3.71
CA LEU A 180 -2.51 -11.47 3.50
C LEU A 180 -2.45 -12.97 3.73
N GLY A 181 -1.47 -13.65 3.15
CA GLY A 181 -1.32 -15.10 3.31
C GLY A 181 -1.26 -15.79 1.95
N ASP A 182 -1.79 -17.00 1.90
CA ASP A 182 -1.81 -17.77 0.66
C ASP A 182 -2.63 -17.03 -0.39
N ARG A 183 -2.09 -16.97 -1.61
CA ARG A 183 -2.74 -16.34 -2.74
C ARG A 183 -4.10 -16.99 -3.02
N ILE A 184 -4.29 -18.26 -2.68
CA ILE A 184 -5.50 -19.05 -2.97
C ILE A 184 -6.78 -18.42 -2.40
N ASN A 185 -6.81 -18.10 -1.10
CA ASN A 185 -7.99 -17.55 -0.43
C ASN A 185 -7.99 -16.03 -0.34
N SER A 186 -7.02 -15.37 -0.95
CA SER A 186 -6.93 -13.91 -0.88
C SER A 186 -8.18 -13.23 -1.44
N ALA A 187 -8.66 -12.17 -0.75
CA ALA A 187 -9.81 -11.39 -1.20
C ALA A 187 -9.54 -10.76 -2.58
N SER A 188 -10.38 -11.05 -3.56
CA SER A 188 -10.23 -10.60 -4.94
C SER A 188 -11.46 -9.82 -5.39
N LEU A 189 -11.21 -8.82 -6.24
CA LEU A 189 -12.25 -8.09 -6.96
C LEU A 189 -12.42 -8.77 -8.32
N ASP A 190 -13.54 -9.46 -8.48
CA ASP A 190 -14.01 -10.04 -9.74
C ASP A 190 -14.84 -9.04 -10.53
N ARG A 191 -14.76 -9.11 -11.85
CA ARG A 191 -15.66 -8.38 -12.75
C ARG A 191 -16.71 -9.37 -13.21
N ILE A 192 -17.97 -9.11 -12.90
CA ILE A 192 -19.07 -10.04 -13.21
C ILE A 192 -19.07 -10.30 -14.72
N ASP A 193 -19.19 -9.22 -15.50
CA ASP A 193 -18.96 -9.19 -16.94
C ASP A 193 -17.52 -8.75 -17.23
N ASN A 194 -16.77 -9.64 -17.91
CA ASN A 194 -15.37 -9.42 -18.24
C ASN A 194 -15.14 -8.45 -19.41
N GLU A 195 -16.17 -8.16 -20.21
CA GLU A 195 -16.15 -7.16 -21.28
C GLU A 195 -16.26 -5.73 -20.72
N LYS A 196 -16.82 -5.60 -19.52
CA LYS A 196 -16.95 -4.32 -18.81
C LYS A 196 -15.77 -3.98 -17.92
N GLY A 197 -15.72 -2.72 -17.48
CA GLY A 197 -14.71 -2.22 -16.57
C GLY A 197 -14.94 -2.59 -15.11
N TYR A 198 -14.20 -1.92 -14.22
CA TYR A 198 -14.52 -1.89 -12.80
C TYR A 198 -15.54 -0.77 -12.58
N GLU A 199 -16.81 -1.15 -12.70
CA GLU A 199 -17.96 -0.25 -12.63
C GLU A 199 -18.90 -0.70 -11.52
N GLU A 200 -19.64 0.23 -10.92
CA GLU A 200 -20.64 -0.13 -9.90
C GLU A 200 -21.68 -1.07 -10.52
N GLY A 201 -22.03 -2.13 -9.80
CA GLY A 201 -22.89 -3.22 -10.29
C GLY A 201 -22.18 -4.28 -11.15
N ASN A 202 -20.92 -4.06 -11.55
CA ASN A 202 -20.13 -5.04 -12.31
C ASN A 202 -18.95 -5.63 -11.50
N VAL A 203 -18.87 -5.39 -10.20
CA VAL A 203 -17.74 -5.83 -9.37
C VAL A 203 -18.26 -6.60 -8.16
N ASN A 204 -17.61 -7.73 -7.85
CA ASN A 204 -17.90 -8.54 -6.67
C ASN A 204 -16.62 -8.91 -5.90
N TRP A 205 -16.78 -9.13 -4.59
CA TRP A 205 -15.76 -9.75 -3.77
C TRP A 205 -15.89 -11.27 -3.79
N ILE A 206 -14.85 -11.95 -4.24
CA ILE A 206 -14.73 -13.41 -4.15
C ILE A 206 -13.30 -13.79 -3.79
N CYS A 207 -13.08 -15.01 -3.31
CA CYS A 207 -11.71 -15.50 -3.12
C CYS A 207 -11.02 -15.69 -4.47
N MET A 208 -9.70 -15.52 -4.47
CA MET A 208 -8.87 -15.63 -5.68
C MET A 208 -8.99 -16.99 -6.36
N ARG A 209 -9.22 -18.08 -5.60
CA ARG A 209 -9.52 -19.41 -6.15
C ARG A 209 -10.79 -19.43 -6.99
N ALA A 210 -11.90 -18.90 -6.48
CA ALA A 210 -13.15 -18.80 -7.24
C ALA A 210 -12.95 -17.93 -8.49
N ASN A 211 -12.27 -16.79 -8.33
CA ASN A 211 -11.96 -15.89 -9.45
C ASN A 211 -11.11 -16.55 -10.54
N ARG A 212 -10.20 -17.47 -10.18
CA ARG A 212 -9.42 -18.25 -11.14
C ARG A 212 -10.24 -19.30 -11.86
N VAL A 213 -11.13 -19.99 -11.15
CA VAL A 213 -12.04 -20.98 -11.74
C VAL A 213 -12.96 -20.29 -12.75
N LYS A 214 -13.54 -19.13 -12.39
CA LYS A 214 -14.32 -18.30 -13.32
C LYS A 214 -13.47 -17.85 -14.51
N GLY A 215 -12.32 -17.25 -14.26
CA GLY A 215 -11.39 -16.83 -15.31
C GLY A 215 -12.10 -15.95 -16.36
N THR A 216 -12.10 -16.45 -17.60
CA THR A 216 -12.83 -15.87 -18.75
C THR A 216 -13.98 -16.76 -19.22
N ALA A 217 -14.32 -17.80 -18.46
CA ALA A 217 -15.33 -18.77 -18.85
C ALA A 217 -16.73 -18.16 -18.85
N THR A 218 -17.56 -18.59 -19.79
CA THR A 218 -19.00 -18.32 -19.76
C THR A 218 -19.72 -19.21 -18.75
N ASP A 219 -20.96 -18.88 -18.43
CA ASP A 219 -21.78 -19.69 -17.53
C ASP A 219 -21.98 -21.11 -18.09
N GLU A 220 -22.17 -21.24 -19.40
CA GLU A 220 -22.28 -22.54 -20.09
C GLU A 220 -21.00 -23.37 -19.98
N GLU A 221 -19.84 -22.74 -20.15
CA GLU A 221 -18.53 -23.42 -20.00
C GLU A 221 -18.30 -23.90 -18.56
N ILE A 222 -18.67 -23.08 -17.57
CA ILE A 222 -18.59 -23.45 -16.16
C ILE A 222 -19.52 -24.62 -15.83
N LEU A 223 -20.76 -24.60 -16.36
CA LEU A 223 -21.73 -25.67 -16.16
C LEU A 223 -21.26 -26.98 -16.82
N ALA A 224 -20.77 -26.91 -18.06
CA ALA A 224 -20.22 -28.07 -18.77
C ALA A 224 -19.03 -28.70 -18.02
N LEU A 225 -18.13 -27.86 -17.49
CA LEU A 225 -17.02 -28.32 -16.64
C LEU A 225 -17.53 -29.00 -15.36
N ALA A 226 -18.52 -28.40 -14.71
CA ALA A 226 -19.11 -28.96 -13.49
C ALA A 226 -19.79 -30.32 -13.75
N GLU A 227 -20.51 -30.46 -14.86
CA GLU A 227 -21.12 -31.73 -15.26
C GLU A 227 -20.08 -32.81 -15.57
N PHE A 228 -19.03 -32.46 -16.34
CA PHE A 228 -17.94 -33.38 -16.65
C PHE A 228 -17.30 -33.95 -15.38
N ILE A 229 -16.99 -33.08 -14.40
CA ILE A 229 -16.41 -33.49 -13.12
C ILE A 229 -17.38 -34.38 -12.32
N ARG A 230 -18.68 -34.09 -12.34
CA ARG A 230 -19.69 -34.89 -11.62
C ARG A 230 -19.82 -36.30 -12.18
N ARG A 231 -19.68 -36.50 -13.49
CA ARG A 231 -19.75 -37.83 -14.13
C ARG A 231 -18.56 -38.74 -13.82
N GLN A 232 -17.47 -38.20 -13.27
CA GLN A 232 -16.29 -38.96 -12.87
C GLN A 232 -16.34 -39.46 -11.41
N LYS A 233 -17.39 -39.08 -10.68
CA LYS A 233 -17.66 -39.56 -9.33
C LYS A 233 -18.70 -40.66 -9.36
#